data_AF-A0A944JDI2-F1
#
_entry.id   AF-A0A944JDI2-F1
#
_cell.length_a   1.000
_cell.length_b   1.000
_cell.length_c   1.000
_cell.angle_alpha   90.00
_cell.angle_beta   90.00
_cell.angle_gamma   90.00
#
_symmetry.space_group_name_H-M   'P 1'
#
loop_
_entity.id
_entity.type
_entity.pdbx_description
1 polymer ?
#
loop_
_entity_poly.entity_id
_entity_poly.type
_entity_poly.pdbx_seq_one_letter_code
_entity_poly.pdbx_strand_id
1 'polypeptide(L)'
;MTEAAVPLWETDHPYYCTEGNYYKNGNHLTYDSWADFHAEWGGLDPDMNLVFRWDWQRADPADYAYELEQGEELPGDTLQVFWVPQREAILRSTECAITEADEPAVRAWLTERAAHMRLLWEPLLPAPTA
;
A
#
# COMPACT_ATOMS: atom_id res chain seq x y z
N MET A 1 12.07 -22.38 14.01
CA MET A 1 12.84 -21.42 13.20
C MET A 1 11.83 -20.45 12.65
N THR A 2 11.71 -19.26 13.22
CA THR A 2 10.88 -18.20 12.66
C THR A 2 11.59 -17.77 11.38
N GLU A 3 11.00 -18.05 10.23
CA GLU A 3 11.45 -17.49 8.96
C GLU A 3 11.42 -15.96 9.11
N ALA A 4 12.52 -15.28 8.77
CA ALA A 4 12.52 -13.83 8.79
C ALA A 4 11.48 -13.33 7.78
N ALA A 5 10.54 -12.49 8.21
CA ALA A 5 9.53 -11.93 7.31
C ALA A 5 10.24 -11.12 6.21
N VAL A 6 9.87 -11.35 4.95
CA VAL A 6 10.37 -10.57 3.81
C VAL A 6 10.00 -9.10 4.03
N PRO A 7 10.96 -8.15 3.97
CA PRO A 7 10.68 -6.73 4.09
C PRO A 7 9.62 -6.26 3.09
N LEU A 8 8.80 -5.28 3.47
CA LEU A 8 7.69 -4.83 2.62
C LEU A 8 8.18 -4.27 1.27
N TRP A 9 9.33 -3.58 1.26
CA TRP A 9 9.96 -3.04 0.05
C TRP A 9 10.59 -4.08 -0.88
N GLU A 10 10.66 -5.36 -0.47
CA GLU A 10 11.11 -6.47 -1.32
C GLU A 10 9.92 -7.23 -1.95
N THR A 11 8.69 -6.77 -1.71
CA THR A 11 7.47 -7.44 -2.19
C THR A 11 6.97 -6.81 -3.48
N ASP A 12 7.01 -7.57 -4.57
CA ASP A 12 6.40 -7.20 -5.85
C ASP A 12 5.06 -7.91 -6.08
N HIS A 13 4.03 -7.14 -6.43
CA HIS A 13 2.74 -7.69 -6.86
C HIS A 13 2.78 -8.05 -8.36
N PRO A 14 2.07 -9.11 -8.82
CA PRO A 14 2.17 -9.64 -10.20
C PRO A 14 1.83 -8.67 -11.36
N TYR A 15 1.28 -7.49 -11.08
CA TYR A 15 0.97 -6.45 -12.08
C TYR A 15 1.01 -5.09 -11.39
N TYR A 16 1.09 -3.98 -12.14
CA TYR A 16 0.99 -2.63 -11.56
C TYR A 16 -0.47 -2.21 -11.29
N CYS A 17 -0.70 -1.21 -10.46
CA CYS A 17 -2.01 -0.59 -10.27
C CYS A 17 -1.88 0.93 -10.42
N THR A 18 -2.64 1.53 -11.35
CA THR A 18 -2.63 2.98 -11.54
C THR A 18 -3.25 3.68 -10.33
N GLU A 19 -2.61 4.76 -9.89
CA GLU A 19 -3.15 5.65 -8.88
C GLU A 19 -4.46 6.31 -9.31
N GLY A 20 -5.38 6.46 -8.37
CA GLY A 20 -6.64 7.16 -8.57
C GLY A 20 -7.69 6.34 -9.32
N ASN A 21 -8.35 6.99 -10.28
CA ASN A 21 -9.49 6.42 -10.98
C ASN A 21 -9.63 7.03 -12.38
N TYR A 22 -9.57 6.18 -13.41
CA TYR A 22 -9.67 6.60 -14.81
C TYR A 22 -10.96 7.39 -15.11
N TYR A 23 -12.08 7.06 -14.47
CA TYR A 23 -13.38 7.67 -14.73
C TYR A 23 -13.62 8.96 -13.92
N LYS A 24 -12.78 9.27 -12.93
CA LYS A 24 -12.95 10.44 -12.07
C LYS A 24 -11.63 10.90 -11.45
N ASN A 25 -11.24 12.13 -11.80
CA ASN A 25 -10.09 12.81 -11.20
C ASN A 25 -10.28 13.04 -9.69
N GLY A 26 -9.17 13.18 -8.96
CA GLY A 26 -9.16 13.49 -7.53
C GLY A 26 -9.41 12.29 -6.61
N ASN A 27 -9.31 11.06 -7.13
CA ASN A 27 -9.36 9.84 -6.32
C ASN A 27 -7.97 9.32 -5.93
N HIS A 28 -6.96 10.19 -6.01
CA HIS A 28 -5.64 9.95 -5.47
C HIS A 28 -5.35 11.05 -4.43
N LEU A 29 -4.97 10.65 -3.22
CA LEU A 29 -4.64 11.56 -2.13
C LEU A 29 -3.20 11.30 -1.67
N THR A 30 -2.47 12.36 -1.35
CA THR A 30 -1.09 12.28 -0.86
C THR A 30 -1.01 12.79 0.58
N TYR A 31 -0.08 12.24 1.35
CA TYR A 31 0.17 12.58 2.75
C TYR A 31 1.68 12.71 2.99
N ASP A 32 2.06 13.64 3.88
CA ASP A 32 3.46 13.92 4.16
C ASP A 32 4.12 12.88 5.07
N SER A 33 3.32 12.01 5.71
CA SER A 33 3.83 10.97 6.61
C SER A 33 2.86 9.81 6.79
N TRP A 34 3.39 8.66 7.24
CA TRP A 34 2.59 7.54 7.74
C TRP A 34 1.57 7.98 8.80
N ALA A 35 1.96 8.87 9.71
CA ALA A 35 1.10 9.33 10.81
C ALA A 35 -0.13 10.09 10.29
N ASP A 36 0.05 10.98 9.31
CA ASP A 36 -1.05 11.75 8.72
C ASP A 36 -2.01 10.86 7.95
N PHE A 37 -1.46 9.94 7.15
CA PHE A 37 -2.25 8.92 6.45
C PHE A 37 -3.06 8.08 7.45
N HIS A 38 -2.40 7.55 8.48
CA HIS A 38 -3.03 6.64 9.43
C HIS A 38 -4.06 7.34 10.33
N ALA A 39 -3.89 8.63 10.60
CA ALA A 39 -4.88 9.42 11.32
C ALA A 39 -6.22 9.52 10.57
N GLU A 40 -6.19 9.60 9.23
CA GLU A 40 -7.41 9.69 8.40
C GLU A 40 -7.96 8.31 8.00
N TRP A 41 -7.10 7.41 7.54
CA TRP A 41 -7.51 6.13 6.94
C TRP A 41 -7.31 4.92 7.85
N GLY A 42 -6.39 5.03 8.81
CA GLY A 42 -5.89 3.89 9.58
C GLY A 42 -6.97 3.17 10.36
N GLY A 43 -7.93 3.91 10.93
CA GLY A 43 -9.03 3.39 11.74
C GLY A 43 -10.36 3.20 11.01
N LEU A 44 -10.42 3.39 9.69
CA LEU A 44 -11.68 3.25 8.95
C LEU A 44 -12.16 1.79 8.91
N ASP A 45 -13.48 1.65 8.81
CA ASP A 45 -14.15 0.35 8.72
C ASP A 45 -13.71 -0.40 7.44
N PRO A 46 -13.09 -1.58 7.55
CA PRO A 46 -12.61 -2.34 6.40
C PRO A 46 -13.74 -2.90 5.52
N ASP A 47 -14.94 -3.12 6.06
CA ASP A 47 -16.12 -3.51 5.27
C ASP A 47 -16.64 -2.36 4.39
N MET A 48 -16.26 -1.12 4.70
CA MET A 48 -16.63 0.06 3.93
C MET A 48 -15.49 0.57 3.04
N ASN A 49 -14.23 0.33 3.44
CA ASN A 49 -13.02 0.84 2.82
C ASN A 49 -12.04 -0.30 2.60
N LEU A 50 -12.37 -1.19 1.66
CA LEU A 50 -11.58 -2.38 1.41
C LEU A 50 -10.21 -2.01 0.84
N VAL A 51 -9.14 -2.37 1.54
CA VAL A 51 -7.78 -2.36 0.98
C VAL A 51 -7.58 -3.66 0.20
N PHE A 52 -7.47 -3.56 -1.12
CA PHE A 52 -7.25 -4.73 -1.97
C PHE A 52 -5.79 -4.89 -2.40
N ARG A 53 -4.98 -3.84 -2.22
CA ARG A 53 -3.57 -3.81 -2.61
C ARG A 53 -2.83 -2.70 -1.85
N TRP A 54 -1.54 -2.91 -1.67
CA TRP A 54 -0.56 -1.93 -1.22
C TRP A 54 0.70 -2.09 -2.07
N ASP A 55 1.55 -1.08 -2.16
CA ASP A 55 2.90 -1.20 -2.72
C ASP A 55 3.83 -0.26 -1.95
N TRP A 56 5.02 -0.77 -1.59
CA TRP A 56 6.10 0.06 -1.05
C TRP A 56 6.99 0.48 -2.22
N GLN A 57 6.89 1.75 -2.60
CA GLN A 57 7.66 2.31 -3.70
C GLN A 57 9.02 2.80 -3.19
N ARG A 58 10.08 2.23 -3.75
CA ARG A 58 11.46 2.63 -3.50
C ARG A 58 12.09 3.00 -4.84
N ALA A 59 12.72 4.17 -4.90
CA ALA A 59 13.38 4.62 -6.12
C ALA A 59 14.52 3.67 -6.50
N ASP A 60 14.51 3.16 -7.73
CA ASP A 60 15.67 2.46 -8.31
C ASP A 60 16.67 3.51 -8.83
N PRO A 61 17.91 3.54 -8.33
CA PRO A 61 18.95 4.45 -8.84
C PRO A 61 19.14 4.40 -10.36
N ALA A 62 18.85 3.25 -11.01
CA ALA A 62 18.94 3.11 -12.45
C ALA A 62 17.93 3.99 -13.20
N ASP A 63 16.75 4.23 -12.62
CA ASP A 63 15.70 5.07 -13.23
C ASP A 63 15.99 6.57 -13.09
N TYR A 64 16.92 6.96 -12.20
CA TYR A 64 17.28 8.35 -11.88
C TYR A 64 18.74 8.67 -12.22
N ALA A 65 19.36 7.90 -13.14
CA ALA A 65 20.78 8.04 -13.44
C ALA A 65 21.17 9.46 -13.90
N TYR A 66 20.30 10.13 -14.66
CA TYR A 66 20.55 11.49 -15.16
C TYR A 66 20.51 12.53 -14.02
N GLU A 67 19.51 12.46 -13.16
CA GLU A 67 19.30 13.33 -12.00
C GLU A 67 20.46 13.19 -11.01
N LEU A 68 20.89 11.94 -10.76
CA LEU A 68 22.05 11.64 -9.93
C LEU A 68 23.35 12.24 -10.50
N GLU A 69 23.54 12.22 -11.83
CA GLU A 69 24.68 12.88 -12.48
C GLU A 69 24.65 14.41 -12.33
N GLN A 70 23.47 15.01 -12.19
CA GLN A 70 23.31 16.44 -11.89
C GLN A 70 23.47 16.76 -10.39
N GLY A 71 23.68 15.75 -9.54
CA GLY A 71 23.84 15.91 -8.10
C GLY A 71 22.52 16.05 -7.34
N GLU A 72 21.40 15.64 -7.94
CA GLU A 72 20.11 15.51 -7.26
C GLU A 72 20.08 14.24 -6.40
N GLU A 73 19.25 14.23 -5.35
CA GLU A 73 19.05 13.08 -4.49
C GLU A 73 17.91 12.21 -5.01
N LEU A 74 17.94 10.91 -4.68
CA LEU A 74 16.81 10.03 -4.98
C LEU A 74 15.57 10.47 -4.20
N PRO A 75 14.37 10.32 -4.79
CA PRO A 75 13.13 10.44 -4.04
C PRO A 75 13.11 9.49 -2.85
N GLY A 76 12.50 9.94 -1.75
CA GLY A 76 12.25 9.08 -0.59
C GLY A 76 11.20 8.01 -0.88
N ASP A 77 11.16 6.98 -0.03
CA ASP A 77 10.20 5.89 -0.15
C ASP A 77 8.76 6.36 0.10
N THR A 78 7.81 5.77 -0.63
CA THR A 78 6.38 6.01 -0.42
C THR A 78 5.60 4.70 -0.26
N LEU A 79 4.51 4.77 0.51
CA LEU A 79 3.54 3.69 0.60
C LEU A 79 2.31 4.08 -0.21
N GLN A 80 2.01 3.28 -1.23
CA GLN A 80 0.77 3.36 -1.96
C GLN A 80 -0.23 2.34 -1.40
N VAL A 81 -1.46 2.78 -1.15
CA VAL A 81 -2.55 1.91 -0.72
C VAL A 81 -3.73 2.10 -1.66
N PHE A 82 -4.31 0.99 -2.11
CA PHE A 82 -5.40 0.97 -3.07
C PHE A 82 -6.67 0.44 -2.44
N TRP A 83 -7.74 1.18 -2.69
CA TRP A 83 -9.01 1.07 -1.99
C TRP A 83 -10.15 0.79 -2.95
N VAL A 84 -11.12 0.02 -2.44
CA VAL A 84 -12.48 -0.01 -2.96
C VAL A 84 -13.43 0.48 -1.86
N PRO A 85 -13.86 1.76 -1.86
CA PRO A 85 -15.02 2.16 -1.08
C PRO A 85 -16.29 1.48 -1.61
N GLN A 86 -16.64 0.33 -1.01
CA GLN A 86 -17.56 -0.64 -1.63
C GLN A 86 -18.99 -0.10 -1.78
N ARG A 87 -19.45 0.78 -0.89
CA ARG A 87 -20.80 1.39 -0.96
C ARG A 87 -20.97 2.38 -2.11
N GLU A 88 -19.87 2.93 -2.60
CA GLU A 88 -19.87 3.93 -3.69
C GLU A 88 -19.29 3.36 -4.99
N ALA A 89 -18.77 2.12 -4.97
CA ALA A 89 -18.07 1.49 -6.09
C ALA A 89 -16.95 2.36 -6.65
N ILE A 90 -16.22 3.06 -5.76
CA ILE A 90 -15.10 3.91 -6.13
C ILE A 90 -13.83 3.05 -6.12
N LEU A 91 -12.96 3.25 -7.11
CA LEU A 91 -11.54 2.94 -6.97
C LEU A 91 -10.82 4.21 -6.53
N ARG A 92 -9.96 4.08 -5.53
CA ARG A 92 -9.18 5.19 -4.96
C ARG A 92 -7.80 4.68 -4.59
N SER A 93 -6.81 5.54 -4.63
CA SER A 93 -5.53 5.28 -3.98
C SER A 93 -5.14 6.42 -3.03
N THR A 94 -4.28 6.10 -2.09
CA THR A 94 -3.63 7.04 -1.18
C THR A 94 -2.13 6.77 -1.21
N GLU A 95 -1.33 7.80 -1.10
CA GLU A 95 0.12 7.70 -1.00
C GLU A 95 0.62 8.48 0.22
N CYS A 96 1.61 7.94 0.92
CA CYS A 96 2.28 8.69 1.99
C CYS A 96 3.78 8.46 1.98
N ALA A 97 4.55 9.47 2.39
CA ALA A 97 5.98 9.31 2.61
C ALA A 97 6.23 8.42 3.83
N ILE A 98 7.18 7.48 3.69
CA ILE A 98 7.51 6.51 4.73
C ILE A 98 9.01 6.22 4.76
N THR A 99 9.46 5.61 5.84
CA THR A 99 10.83 5.14 6.02
C THR A 99 10.85 3.70 6.51
N GLU A 100 12.01 3.04 6.49
CA GLU A 100 12.15 1.69 7.05
C GLU A 100 11.78 1.63 8.55
N ALA A 101 11.84 2.74 9.28
CA ALA A 101 11.42 2.81 10.68
C ALA A 101 9.89 2.67 10.85
N ASP A 102 9.11 2.99 9.81
CA ASP A 102 7.65 2.85 9.80
C ASP A 102 7.20 1.43 9.48
N GLU A 103 8.10 0.60 8.91
CA GLU A 103 7.78 -0.74 8.41
C GLU A 103 7.05 -1.62 9.43
N PRO A 104 7.42 -1.68 10.72
CA PRO A 104 6.72 -2.54 11.68
C PRO A 104 5.27 -2.10 11.89
N ALA A 105 5.00 -0.79 11.90
CA ALA A 105 3.66 -0.24 12.06
C ALA A 105 2.82 -0.45 10.79
N VAL A 106 3.41 -0.21 9.61
CA VAL A 106 2.78 -0.46 8.31
C VAL A 106 2.42 -1.95 8.17
N ARG A 107 3.35 -2.85 8.49
CA ARG A 107 3.13 -4.30 8.42
C ARG A 107 2.00 -4.74 9.33
N ALA A 108 1.97 -4.27 10.58
CA ALA A 108 0.91 -4.60 11.52
C ALA A 108 -0.46 -4.22 10.94
N TRP A 109 -0.58 -2.99 10.43
CA TRP A 109 -1.81 -2.51 9.82
C TRP A 109 -2.20 -3.28 8.55
N LEU A 110 -1.26 -3.48 7.61
CA LEU A 110 -1.51 -4.25 6.39
C LEU A 110 -1.91 -5.70 6.68
N THR A 111 -1.39 -6.31 7.76
CA THR A 111 -1.76 -7.67 8.16
C THR A 111 -3.23 -7.74 8.55
N GLU A 112 -3.75 -6.74 9.27
CA GLU A 112 -5.18 -6.65 9.59
C GLU A 112 -6.04 -6.51 8.32
N ARG A 113 -5.59 -5.67 7.37
CA ARG A 113 -6.26 -5.47 6.08
C ARG A 113 -6.25 -6.72 5.21
N ALA A 114 -5.12 -7.43 5.15
CA ALA A 114 -4.98 -8.69 4.43
C ALA A 114 -5.86 -9.79 5.04
N ALA A 115 -5.92 -9.87 6.39
CA ALA A 115 -6.80 -10.81 7.07
C ALA A 115 -8.27 -10.57 6.70
N HIS A 116 -8.69 -9.30 6.59
CA HIS A 116 -10.04 -8.95 6.14
C HIS A 116 -10.28 -9.30 4.66
N MET A 117 -9.36 -8.94 3.75
CA MET A 117 -9.45 -9.28 2.33
C MET A 117 -9.60 -10.80 2.09
N ARG A 118 -8.92 -11.61 2.92
CA ARG A 118 -9.02 -13.07 2.89
C ARG A 118 -10.45 -13.57 3.14
N LEU A 119 -11.20 -12.94 4.05
CA LEU A 119 -12.57 -13.33 4.39
C LEU A 119 -13.52 -13.30 3.18
N LEU A 120 -13.25 -12.43 2.21
CA LEU A 120 -14.09 -12.31 1.01
C LEU A 120 -14.05 -13.57 0.13
N TRP A 121 -12.91 -14.27 0.12
CA TRP A 121 -12.68 -15.43 -0.74
C TRP A 121 -12.61 -16.74 0.02
N GLU A 122 -12.32 -16.70 1.33
CA GLU A 122 -12.20 -17.88 2.20
C GLU A 122 -13.39 -18.85 2.10
N PRO A 123 -14.67 -18.44 2.00
CA PRO A 123 -15.79 -19.37 1.85
C PRO A 123 -15.74 -20.26 0.60
N LEU A 124 -14.96 -19.88 -0.42
CA LEU A 124 -14.78 -20.64 -1.65
C LEU A 124 -13.51 -21.49 -1.64
N LEU A 125 -12.59 -21.22 -0.72
CA LEU A 125 -11.29 -21.87 -0.66
C LEU A 125 -11.34 -23.11 0.25
N PRO A 126 -10.47 -24.10 0.03
CA PRO A 126 -10.29 -25.19 0.98
C PRO A 126 -9.98 -24.64 2.37
N ALA A 127 -10.45 -25.34 3.41
CA ALA A 127 -10.11 -24.99 4.78
C ALA A 127 -8.57 -24.89 4.94
N PRO A 128 -8.05 -23.92 5.70
CA PRO A 128 -6.62 -23.80 5.91
C PRO A 128 -6.05 -25.10 6.47
N THR A 129 -4.94 -25.58 5.92
CA THR A 129 -4.19 -26.68 6.52
C THR A 129 -3.65 -26.19 7.87
N ALA A 130 -3.99 -26.92 8.94
CA ALA A 130 -3.57 -26.63 10.31
C ALA A 130 -2.06 -26.76 10.53
#